data_AF-A0A504L7C2-F1
#
_entry.id   AF-A0A504L7C2-F1
#
_cell.length_a   1.000
_cell.length_b   1.000
_cell.length_c   1.000
_cell.angle_alpha   90.00
_cell.angle_beta   90.00
_cell.angle_gamma   90.00
#
_symmetry.space_group_name_H-M   'P 1'
#
loop_
_entity.id
_entity.type
_entity.pdbx_description
1 polymer ?
#
loop_
_entity_poly.entity_id
_entity_poly.type
_entity_poly.pdbx_seq_one_letter_code
_entity_poly.pdbx_strand_id
1 'polypeptide(L)'
;FGGSVSNSGREGGGVAAERSGPLTVKDIPNSDIDLFATGTVQDDPAPAPGDQPFPAAASEFKMVHVANGRAMIEDDTGLWIVQRGSVLPDSSRVASIEQRGGKWVIVTSADKVIQLSK
;
A
#
# COMPACT_ATOMS: atom_id res chain seq x y z
N PHE A 1 -12.77 -8.45 -22.00
CA PHE A 1 -12.80 -7.40 -20.96
C PHE A 1 -13.59 -7.94 -19.77
N GLY A 2 -12.99 -7.94 -18.57
CA GLY A 2 -13.71 -8.26 -17.32
C GLY A 2 -12.93 -9.20 -16.40
N GLY A 3 -11.81 -8.73 -15.85
CA GLY A 3 -11.15 -9.40 -14.72
C GLY A 3 -11.79 -8.93 -13.42
N SER A 4 -12.43 -9.84 -12.69
CA SER A 4 -12.84 -9.65 -11.30
C SER A 4 -11.83 -10.37 -10.42
N VAL A 5 -11.00 -9.62 -9.69
CA VAL A 5 -10.08 -10.20 -8.69
C VAL A 5 -10.77 -10.11 -7.34
N SER A 6 -11.25 -11.25 -6.86
CA SER A 6 -11.57 -11.46 -5.45
C SER A 6 -10.27 -11.71 -4.70
N ASN A 7 -9.76 -10.72 -3.98
CA ASN A 7 -8.73 -10.95 -2.97
C ASN A 7 -9.41 -11.46 -1.69
N SER A 8 -9.65 -12.77 -1.63
CA SER A 8 -9.94 -13.45 -0.37
C SER A 8 -8.60 -13.66 0.36
N GLY A 9 -8.34 -12.77 1.31
CA GLY A 9 -7.12 -12.73 2.07
C GLY A 9 -6.85 -14.01 2.86
N ARG A 10 -5.55 -14.29 2.97
CA ARG A 10 -4.88 -15.02 4.05
C ARG A 10 -5.61 -16.29 4.51
N GLU A 11 -5.38 -17.37 3.79
CA GLU A 11 -5.43 -18.68 4.41
C GLU A 11 -4.24 -18.76 5.37
N GLY A 12 -4.54 -18.81 6.67
CA GLY A 12 -3.57 -19.05 7.71
C GLY A 12 -2.92 -20.42 7.50
N GLY A 13 -1.76 -20.42 6.84
CA GLY A 13 -0.85 -21.55 6.82
C GLY A 13 -0.20 -21.69 8.19
N GLY A 14 -0.96 -22.14 9.19
CA GLY A 14 -0.35 -22.83 10.31
C GLY A 14 0.43 -23.99 9.71
N VAL A 15 1.75 -23.93 9.76
CA VAL A 15 2.58 -25.11 9.51
C VAL A 15 2.32 -26.07 10.67
N ALA A 16 1.19 -26.79 10.61
CA ALA A 16 1.15 -28.09 11.22
C ALA A 16 2.34 -28.83 10.59
N ALA A 17 3.30 -29.22 11.42
CA ALA A 17 4.38 -30.12 11.01
C ALA A 17 3.75 -31.48 10.69
N GLU A 18 3.01 -31.54 9.58
CA GLU A 18 2.75 -32.78 8.89
C GLU A 18 4.11 -33.27 8.45
N ARG A 19 4.50 -34.40 9.02
CA ARG A 19 5.74 -35.08 8.69
C ARG A 19 5.61 -35.44 7.21
N SER A 20 6.24 -34.67 6.33
CA SER A 20 6.18 -34.92 4.89
C SER A 20 6.54 -36.38 4.64
N GLY A 21 5.69 -37.09 3.90
CA GLY A 21 5.98 -38.43 3.40
C GLY A 21 7.29 -38.44 2.59
N PRO A 22 7.83 -39.62 2.26
CA PRO A 22 9.06 -39.71 1.48
C PRO A 22 8.92 -38.95 0.16
N LEU A 23 9.94 -38.14 -0.17
CA LEU A 23 9.99 -37.37 -1.40
C LEU A 23 9.79 -38.29 -2.61
N THR A 24 8.88 -37.92 -3.50
CA THR A 24 8.60 -38.64 -4.74
C THR A 24 9.33 -37.99 -5.92
N VAL A 25 9.40 -38.70 -7.05
CA VAL A 25 10.04 -38.20 -8.29
C VAL A 25 9.44 -36.87 -8.79
N LYS A 26 8.20 -36.56 -8.39
CA LYS A 26 7.53 -35.29 -8.73
C LYS A 26 8.01 -34.09 -7.90
N ASP A 27 8.67 -34.35 -6.78
CA ASP A 27 9.20 -33.33 -5.87
C ASP A 27 10.63 -32.91 -6.24
N ILE A 28 11.20 -33.51 -7.28
CA ILE A 28 12.53 -33.15 -7.79
C ILE A 28 12.39 -31.87 -8.62
N PRO A 29 13.06 -30.76 -8.24
CA PRO A 29 13.03 -29.52 -9.00
C PRO A 29 13.58 -29.72 -10.41
N ASN A 30 12.99 -29.03 -11.39
CA ASN A 30 13.42 -29.05 -12.78
C ASN A 30 14.90 -28.65 -12.88
N SER A 31 15.68 -29.29 -13.75
CA SER A 31 17.12 -29.04 -13.92
C SER A 31 17.48 -27.63 -14.43
N ASP A 32 16.48 -26.86 -14.85
CA ASP A 32 16.62 -25.47 -15.29
C ASP A 32 16.60 -24.45 -14.13
N ILE A 33 16.45 -24.93 -12.89
CA ILE A 33 16.51 -24.08 -11.69
C ILE A 33 17.95 -23.93 -11.24
N ASP A 34 18.43 -22.68 -11.15
CA ASP A 34 19.70 -22.36 -10.52
C ASP A 34 19.58 -22.54 -9.00
N LEU A 35 20.24 -23.58 -8.49
CA LEU A 35 20.25 -23.94 -7.07
C LEU A 35 21.40 -23.25 -6.30
N PHE A 36 22.17 -22.37 -6.95
CA PHE A 36 23.20 -21.61 -6.26
C PHE A 36 22.59 -20.55 -5.36
N ALA A 37 22.74 -20.73 -4.05
CA ALA A 37 22.36 -19.75 -3.06
C ALA A 37 23.30 -18.53 -3.13
N THR A 38 22.75 -17.34 -3.32
CA THR A 38 23.49 -16.06 -3.33
C THR A 38 23.70 -15.47 -1.93
N GLY A 39 23.27 -16.18 -0.88
CA GLY A 39 23.41 -15.75 0.51
C GLY A 39 24.43 -16.60 1.26
N THR A 40 25.36 -15.95 1.95
CA THR A 40 26.18 -16.57 2.99
C THR A 40 25.60 -16.21 4.35
N VAL A 41 25.45 -17.20 5.23
CA VAL A 41 25.08 -16.98 6.63
C VAL A 41 26.37 -16.91 7.44
N GLN A 42 26.51 -15.87 8.27
CA GLN A 42 27.63 -15.79 9.21
C GLN A 42 27.33 -16.65 10.44
N ASP A 43 28.34 -17.36 10.96
CA ASP A 43 28.23 -18.17 12.19
C ASP A 43 28.08 -17.29 13.45
N ASP A 44 28.60 -16.08 13.41
CA ASP A 44 28.48 -15.12 14.49
C ASP A 44 27.10 -14.43 14.48
N PRO A 45 26.57 -14.05 15.66
CA PRO A 45 25.35 -13.27 15.74
C PRO A 45 25.46 -12.02 14.87
N ALA A 46 24.51 -11.83 13.96
CA ALA A 46 24.47 -10.65 13.13
C ALA A 46 24.49 -9.40 14.03
N PRO A 47 25.33 -8.40 13.74
CA PRO A 47 25.29 -7.14 14.45
C PRO A 47 23.88 -6.55 14.32
N ALA A 48 23.45 -5.79 15.33
CA ALA A 48 22.20 -5.06 15.24
C ALA A 48 22.21 -4.25 13.93
N PRO A 49 21.13 -4.30 13.12
CA PRO A 49 21.04 -3.46 11.95
C PRO A 49 21.28 -2.01 12.39
N GLY A 50 22.12 -1.29 11.65
CA GLY A 50 22.41 0.11 11.95
C GLY A 50 21.15 0.96 11.91
N ASP A 51 21.25 2.21 12.37
CA ASP A 51 20.14 3.17 12.27
C ASP A 51 19.83 3.45 10.79
N GLN A 52 18.84 2.72 10.25
CA GLN A 52 18.25 3.00 8.96
C GLN A 52 17.17 4.07 9.15
N PRO A 53 17.31 5.25 8.54
CA PRO A 53 16.27 6.26 8.65
C PRO A 53 14.97 5.74 8.03
N PHE A 54 13.86 5.98 8.72
CA PHE A 54 12.55 5.77 8.13
C PHE A 54 12.37 6.70 6.91
N PRO A 55 11.58 6.28 5.91
CA PRO A 55 11.17 7.18 4.83
C PRO A 55 10.60 8.48 5.41
N ALA A 56 10.76 9.59 4.68
CA ALA A 56 10.13 10.84 5.05
C ALA A 56 8.60 10.68 5.18
N ALA A 57 7.99 11.49 6.04
CA ALA A 57 6.53 11.49 6.20
C ALA A 57 5.85 11.79 4.85
N ALA A 58 4.70 11.14 4.61
CA ALA A 58 3.92 11.37 3.41
C ALA A 58 3.48 12.84 3.31
N SER A 59 3.50 13.39 2.09
CA SER A 59 3.11 14.77 1.80
C SER A 59 1.69 15.08 2.31
N GLU A 60 1.51 16.27 2.85
CA GLU A 60 0.21 16.75 3.30
C GLU A 60 -0.55 17.41 2.14
N PHE A 61 -1.78 16.95 1.92
CA PHE A 61 -2.68 17.59 0.95
C PHE A 61 -3.38 18.80 1.57
N LYS A 62 -3.51 19.86 0.78
CA LYS A 62 -4.33 21.03 1.10
C LYS A 62 -5.41 21.17 0.05
N MET A 63 -6.67 21.35 0.47
CA MET A 63 -7.74 21.61 -0.47
C MET A 63 -7.81 23.10 -0.75
N VAL A 64 -7.70 23.50 -2.02
CA VAL A 64 -7.65 24.91 -2.43
C VAL A 64 -8.97 25.42 -3.01
N HIS A 65 -9.80 24.54 -3.58
CA HIS A 65 -11.10 24.94 -4.13
C HIS A 65 -12.08 23.77 -4.20
N VAL A 66 -13.40 24.05 -4.16
CA VAL A 66 -14.45 23.06 -4.41
C VAL A 66 -15.53 23.66 -5.28
N ALA A 67 -15.89 22.95 -6.37
CA ALA A 67 -16.97 23.33 -7.26
C ALA A 67 -17.60 22.09 -7.91
N ASN A 68 -18.93 22.06 -8.01
CA ASN A 68 -19.67 21.03 -8.74
C ASN A 68 -19.30 19.58 -8.35
N GLY A 69 -19.07 19.32 -7.06
CA GLY A 69 -18.69 17.99 -6.56
C GLY A 69 -17.25 17.57 -6.86
N ARG A 70 -16.41 18.49 -7.35
CA ARG A 70 -14.98 18.31 -7.58
C ARG A 70 -14.22 19.21 -6.63
N ALA A 71 -13.04 18.75 -6.22
CA ALA A 71 -12.14 19.51 -5.38
C ALA A 71 -10.80 19.70 -6.09
N MET A 72 -10.19 20.86 -5.92
CA MET A 72 -8.81 21.11 -6.28
C MET A 72 -7.97 20.98 -5.00
N ILE A 73 -6.92 20.17 -5.05
CA ILE A 73 -6.00 19.94 -3.94
C ILE A 73 -4.56 20.23 -4.39
N GLU A 74 -3.70 20.53 -3.45
CA GLU A 74 -2.28 20.82 -3.63
C GLU A 74 -1.45 19.94 -2.70
N ASP A 75 -0.32 19.44 -3.20
CA ASP A 75 0.78 18.87 -2.42
C ASP A 75 2.12 19.48 -2.87
N ASP A 76 3.23 18.93 -2.38
CA ASP A 76 4.58 19.36 -2.75
C ASP A 76 4.95 19.05 -4.21
N THR A 77 4.16 18.22 -4.90
CA THR A 77 4.36 17.85 -6.30
C THR A 77 3.52 18.70 -7.26
N GLY A 78 2.42 19.30 -6.79
CA GLY A 78 1.63 20.27 -7.56
C GLY A 78 0.15 20.29 -7.24
N LEU A 79 -0.64 20.75 -8.22
CA LEU A 79 -2.10 20.90 -8.12
C LEU A 79 -2.82 19.76 -8.84
N TRP A 80 -3.86 19.23 -8.20
CA TRP A 80 -4.66 18.11 -8.68
C TRP A 80 -6.15 18.44 -8.60
N ILE A 81 -6.93 18.09 -9.63
CA ILE A 81 -8.40 18.13 -9.54
C ILE A 81 -8.93 16.72 -9.34
N VAL A 82 -9.65 16.52 -8.25
CA VAL A 82 -10.15 15.23 -7.80
C VAL A 82 -11.66 15.22 -7.66
N GLN A 83 -12.23 14.04 -7.76
CA GLN A 83 -13.65 13.74 -7.51
C GLN A 83 -13.75 12.45 -6.69
N ARG A 84 -14.95 12.10 -6.22
CA ARG A 84 -15.17 10.81 -5.56
C ARG A 84 -14.63 9.65 -6.40
N GLY A 85 -13.82 8.79 -5.79
CA GLY A 85 -13.18 7.63 -6.43
C GLY A 85 -11.80 7.89 -7.04
N SER A 86 -11.39 9.17 -7.21
CA SER A 86 -10.05 9.54 -7.68
C SER A 86 -8.97 8.97 -6.76
N VAL A 87 -7.85 8.54 -7.34
CA VAL A 87 -6.65 8.09 -6.63
C VAL A 87 -5.74 9.31 -6.41
N LEU A 88 -5.24 9.46 -5.18
CA LEU A 88 -4.31 10.51 -4.78
C LEU A 88 -2.85 10.03 -4.92
N PRO A 89 -1.85 10.94 -4.92
CA PRO A 89 -0.43 10.59 -4.97
C PRO A 89 0.04 9.64 -3.85
N ASP A 90 -0.60 9.66 -2.69
CA ASP A 90 -0.35 8.72 -1.58
C ASP A 90 -1.04 7.35 -1.77
N SER A 91 -1.58 7.09 -2.97
CA SER A 91 -2.37 5.91 -3.34
C SER A 91 -3.72 5.74 -2.63
N SER A 92 -4.11 6.68 -1.77
CA SER A 92 -5.46 6.69 -1.18
C SER A 92 -6.51 7.09 -2.22
N ARG A 93 -7.79 6.87 -1.91
CA ARG A 93 -8.92 7.25 -2.77
C ARG A 93 -9.80 8.29 -2.11
N VAL A 94 -10.38 9.19 -2.89
CA VAL A 94 -11.41 10.11 -2.40
C VAL A 94 -12.70 9.33 -2.11
N ALA A 95 -13.08 9.23 -0.84
CA ALA A 95 -14.30 8.57 -0.39
C ALA A 95 -15.52 9.50 -0.53
N SER A 96 -15.41 10.76 -0.07
CA SER A 96 -16.44 11.79 -0.22
C SER A 96 -15.87 13.21 -0.29
N ILE A 97 -16.66 14.12 -0.88
CA ILE A 97 -16.44 15.57 -0.86
C ILE A 97 -17.73 16.18 -0.31
N GLU A 98 -17.67 16.74 0.90
CA GLU A 98 -18.86 17.15 1.65
C GLU A 98 -18.61 18.40 2.50
N GLN A 99 -19.67 19.02 2.98
CA GLN A 99 -19.59 20.17 3.86
C GLN A 99 -19.92 19.76 5.30
N ARG A 100 -19.00 19.98 6.24
CA ARG A 100 -19.17 19.75 7.68
C ARG A 100 -19.09 21.07 8.42
N GLY A 101 -20.17 21.49 9.08
CA GLY A 101 -20.21 22.75 9.83
C GLY A 101 -19.86 23.97 8.98
N GLY A 102 -20.32 24.01 7.72
CA GLY A 102 -20.04 25.10 6.78
C GLY A 102 -18.67 25.04 6.10
N LYS A 103 -17.79 24.09 6.46
CA LYS A 103 -16.48 23.92 5.84
C LYS A 103 -16.48 22.74 4.88
N TRP A 104 -15.87 22.92 3.71
CA TRP A 104 -15.64 21.83 2.77
C TRP A 104 -14.55 20.89 3.27
N VAL A 105 -14.81 19.59 3.15
CA VAL A 105 -13.90 18.52 3.52
C VAL A 105 -13.90 17.40 2.48
N ILE A 106 -12.71 16.84 2.22
CA ILE A 106 -12.54 15.54 1.57
C ILE A 106 -12.34 14.51 2.67
N VAL A 107 -13.01 13.38 2.54
CA VAL A 107 -12.69 12.17 3.28
C VAL A 107 -12.01 11.20 2.32
N THR A 108 -10.86 10.66 2.73
CA THR A 108 -10.14 9.64 1.94
C THR A 108 -10.47 8.23 2.43
N SER A 109 -10.12 7.22 1.64
CA SER A 109 -10.22 5.80 2.02
C SER A 109 -9.30 5.40 3.18
N ALA A 110 -8.36 6.28 3.55
CA ALA A 110 -7.49 6.12 4.71
C ALA A 110 -8.01 6.91 5.93
N ASP A 111 -9.29 7.30 5.92
CA ASP A 111 -9.96 8.11 6.95
C ASP A 111 -9.31 9.49 7.23
N LYS A 112 -8.38 9.92 6.37
CA LYS A 112 -7.79 11.26 6.42
C LYS A 112 -8.82 12.29 5.96
N VAL A 113 -8.96 13.37 6.75
CA VAL A 113 -9.84 14.50 6.47
C VAL A 113 -9.00 15.68 5.98
N ILE A 114 -9.21 16.10 4.74
CA ILE A 114 -8.54 17.25 4.14
C ILE A 114 -9.54 18.41 4.12
N GLN A 115 -9.24 19.51 4.78
CA GLN A 115 -10.12 20.68 4.87
C GLN A 115 -9.73 21.73 3.82
N LEU A 116 -10.73 22.51 3.36
CA LEU A 116 -10.49 23.70 2.54
C LEU A 116 -9.58 24.67 3.30
N SER A 117 -8.43 25.00 2.70
CA SER A 117 -7.54 26.03 3.19
C SER A 117 -8.23 27.39 3.09
N LYS A 118 -8.07 28.21 4.14
CA LYS A 118 -8.62 29.57 4.19
C LYS A 118 -7.86 30.51 3.27
#